data_AF-A0A9W8RX63-F1
#
_entry.id   AF-A0A9W8RX63-F1
#
_cell.length_a   1.000
_cell.length_b   1.000
_cell.length_c   1.000
_cell.angle_alpha   90.00
_cell.angle_beta   90.00
_cell.angle_gamma   90.00
#
_symmetry.space_group_name_H-M   'P 1'
#
loop_
_entity.id
_entity.type
_entity.pdbx_description
1 polymer ?
#
loop_
_entity_poly.entity_id
_entity_poly.type
_entity_poly.pdbx_seq_one_letter_code
_entity_poly.pdbx_strand_id
1 'polypeptide(L)'
;MAPSDGLSSIHYRSLDLAAQEVRVLELQPSPTNDVNDRVVCRLVHEKLSNAPDFIGLSALYGDITSTETIVLNGSKVAIPSDLAEALRYVRDVFLGPRCPTGHSTSTVDLETEKPIPLQQQPSPPPSPTKKPPGWLRSFLRKLVDPGANRSGKPPLKVWVDLLCINRRDPREEAERRAHMARAYREARLVVGWLGPKDPTSDLAIDIIRAWDKCMPANFGEPGDREAHPENYAPILQWMGPVAHLSDIPEGITDPTEVPSYKAISGFLNRPYFRNTWILDDIAMARFPTFMVGDGIVSWMQILRLNRVNEDIKDHGAEMFPSELRPLLEYMPLGSVYTFLKEFDRRQKLEGHRPAPSYTSRTPASSIRSSVSMTALKAKQR
;
A
#
# COMPACT_ATOMS: atom_id res chain seq x y z
N MET A 1 17.73 20.18 -6.16
CA MET A 1 18.72 20.53 -5.13
C MET A 1 19.52 19.28 -4.81
N ALA A 2 20.85 19.38 -4.80
CA ALA A 2 21.71 18.25 -4.48
C ALA A 2 21.50 17.84 -3.01
N PRO A 3 21.37 16.54 -2.70
CA PRO A 3 21.26 16.09 -1.31
C PRO A 3 22.55 16.38 -0.55
N SER A 4 22.42 16.65 0.76
CA SER A 4 23.48 16.97 1.72
C SER A 4 24.74 16.10 1.57
N ASP A 5 25.91 16.67 1.93
CA ASP A 5 27.25 16.07 1.91
C ASP A 5 27.37 14.63 2.43
N GLY A 6 26.39 14.09 3.17
CA GLY A 6 26.35 12.72 3.67
C GLY A 6 26.32 11.62 2.59
N LEU A 7 25.55 11.77 1.50
CA LEU A 7 25.47 10.75 0.43
C LEU A 7 26.80 10.65 -0.35
N SER A 8 27.52 11.77 -0.43
CA SER A 8 28.96 11.90 -0.21
C SER A 8 29.84 10.66 -0.05
N SER A 9 29.57 9.99 1.05
CA SER A 9 30.41 8.94 1.61
C SER A 9 30.11 7.56 1.03
N ILE A 10 29.03 7.39 0.26
CA ILE A 10 28.66 6.09 -0.29
C ILE A 10 29.63 5.69 -1.40
N HIS A 11 30.25 4.52 -1.22
CA HIS A 11 31.15 3.93 -2.21
C HIS A 11 30.36 2.95 -3.08
N TYR A 12 30.24 3.26 -4.37
CA TYR A 12 29.50 2.45 -5.33
C TYR A 12 30.44 1.59 -6.17
N ARG A 13 30.16 0.29 -6.27
CA ARG A 13 30.69 -0.55 -7.35
C ARG A 13 29.79 -0.38 -8.58
N SER A 14 30.37 -0.17 -9.76
CA SER A 14 29.65 -0.09 -11.04
C SER A 14 28.71 -1.28 -11.26
N LEU A 15 27.58 -1.01 -11.91
CA LEU A 15 26.61 -2.04 -12.31
C LEU A 15 27.11 -2.79 -13.54
N ASP A 16 26.94 -4.10 -13.58
CA ASP A 16 27.07 -4.87 -14.81
C ASP A 16 25.80 -4.71 -15.66
N LEU A 17 25.93 -3.93 -16.75
CA LEU A 17 24.83 -3.67 -17.68
C LEU A 17 24.42 -4.92 -18.47
N ALA A 18 25.37 -5.80 -18.80
CA ALA A 18 25.09 -7.02 -19.55
C ALA A 18 24.30 -8.03 -18.70
N ALA A 19 24.61 -8.10 -17.39
CA ALA A 19 23.89 -8.93 -16.44
C ALA A 19 22.61 -8.26 -15.88
N GLN A 20 22.25 -7.07 -16.36
CA GLN A 20 21.14 -6.26 -15.85
C GLN A 20 21.15 -6.15 -14.31
N GLU A 21 22.29 -5.82 -13.72
CA GLU A 21 22.40 -5.70 -12.27
C GLU A 21 21.63 -4.48 -11.71
N VAL A 22 21.12 -4.64 -10.49
CA VAL A 22 20.62 -3.56 -9.64
C VAL A 22 21.31 -3.59 -8.28
N ARG A 23 21.42 -2.45 -7.61
CA ARG A 23 21.84 -2.40 -6.20
C ARG A 23 20.63 -2.46 -5.29
N VAL A 24 20.70 -3.18 -4.19
CA VAL A 24 19.68 -3.25 -3.16
C VAL A 24 20.32 -3.11 -1.78
N LEU A 25 19.54 -2.60 -0.83
CA LEU A 25 19.91 -2.52 0.58
C LEU A 25 19.56 -3.84 1.25
N GLU A 26 20.55 -4.53 1.79
CA GLU A 26 20.34 -5.64 2.69
C GLU A 26 20.20 -5.10 4.13
N LEU A 27 18.98 -5.04 4.63
CA LEU A 27 18.67 -4.51 5.96
C LEU A 27 18.98 -5.53 7.06
N GLN A 28 19.61 -5.08 8.14
CA GLN A 28 19.78 -5.88 9.35
C GLN A 28 18.54 -5.77 10.24
N PRO A 29 18.20 -6.83 11.01
CA PRO A 29 17.15 -6.76 12.03
C PRO A 29 17.43 -5.69 13.10
N SER A 30 16.37 -5.22 13.76
CA SER A 30 16.48 -4.34 14.93
C SER A 30 17.15 -5.11 16.08
N PRO A 31 18.26 -4.62 16.68
CA PRO A 31 18.94 -5.32 17.78
C PRO A 31 18.09 -5.37 19.07
N THR A 32 17.25 -4.37 19.32
CA THR A 32 16.40 -4.30 20.52
C THR A 32 14.95 -4.66 20.26
N ASN A 33 14.57 -4.87 18.99
CA ASN A 33 13.18 -4.95 18.52
C ASN A 33 12.38 -3.64 18.74
N ASP A 34 13.07 -2.51 18.89
CA ASP A 34 12.45 -1.18 18.78
C ASP A 34 12.44 -0.74 17.30
N VAL A 35 11.29 -0.22 16.85
CA VAL A 35 11.14 0.38 15.51
C VAL A 35 12.09 1.56 15.35
N ASN A 36 12.40 2.28 16.43
CA ASN A 36 13.26 3.47 16.46
C ASN A 36 14.76 3.15 16.37
N ASP A 37 15.14 1.87 16.44
CA ASP A 37 16.55 1.50 16.29
C ASP A 37 17.09 1.99 14.94
N ARG A 38 18.32 2.52 14.96
CA ARG A 38 18.97 3.03 13.75
C ARG A 38 19.00 1.96 12.65
N VAL A 39 18.78 2.38 11.40
CA VAL A 39 18.90 1.48 10.24
C VAL A 39 20.37 1.12 10.02
N VAL A 40 20.65 -0.18 9.95
CA VAL A 40 21.95 -0.74 9.59
C VAL A 40 21.76 -1.62 8.37
N CYS A 41 22.53 -1.38 7.31
CA CYS A 41 22.39 -2.10 6.07
C CYS A 41 23.69 -2.21 5.27
N ARG A 42 23.67 -3.12 4.28
CA ARG A 42 24.72 -3.23 3.26
C ARG A 42 24.16 -2.92 1.89
N LEU A 43 24.96 -2.32 1.02
CA LEU A 43 24.62 -2.17 -0.40
C LEU A 43 25.17 -3.38 -1.16
N VAL A 44 24.29 -4.19 -1.74
CA VAL A 44 24.65 -5.41 -2.47
C VAL A 44 24.10 -5.36 -3.90
N HIS A 45 24.67 -6.15 -4.80
CA HIS A 45 24.26 -6.23 -6.21
C HIS A 45 23.43 -7.48 -6.44
N GLU A 46 22.32 -7.32 -7.14
CA GLU A 46 21.42 -8.39 -7.54
C GLU A 46 21.31 -8.43 -9.07
N LYS A 47 21.33 -9.64 -9.63
CA LYS A 47 21.09 -9.87 -11.06
C LYS A 47 19.60 -10.08 -11.28
N LEU A 48 19.00 -9.27 -12.15
CA LEU A 48 17.56 -9.38 -12.45
C LEU A 48 17.20 -10.66 -13.22
N SER A 49 18.17 -11.28 -13.90
CA SER A 49 17.97 -12.56 -14.59
C SER A 49 17.66 -13.74 -13.66
N ASN A 50 17.92 -13.61 -12.35
CA ASN A 50 17.84 -14.71 -11.39
C ASN A 50 16.57 -14.69 -10.51
N ALA A 51 15.46 -14.13 -11.00
CA ALA A 51 14.22 -13.94 -10.23
C ALA A 51 14.49 -13.21 -8.90
N PRO A 52 14.83 -11.92 -8.96
CA PRO A 52 15.41 -11.19 -7.84
C PRO A 52 14.44 -11.11 -6.65
N ASP A 53 14.92 -11.47 -5.45
CA ASP A 53 14.13 -11.43 -4.22
C ASP A 53 14.44 -10.15 -3.43
N PHE A 54 13.85 -9.04 -3.87
CA PHE A 54 13.84 -7.77 -3.14
C PHE A 54 12.47 -7.09 -3.22
N ILE A 55 12.22 -6.16 -2.31
CA ILE A 55 11.06 -5.27 -2.36
C ILE A 55 11.50 -3.85 -2.77
N GLY A 56 10.65 -3.11 -3.47
CA GLY A 56 10.86 -1.68 -3.67
C GLY A 56 10.28 -0.86 -2.53
N LEU A 57 10.91 0.26 -2.22
CA LEU A 57 10.38 1.29 -1.33
C LEU A 57 10.22 2.60 -2.11
N SER A 58 8.98 3.07 -2.19
CA SER A 58 8.59 4.35 -2.75
C SER A 58 8.15 5.23 -1.59
N ALA A 59 8.84 6.35 -1.35
CA ALA A 59 8.57 7.24 -0.23
C ALA A 59 8.75 8.70 -0.65
N LEU A 60 8.00 9.60 -0.03
CA LEU A 60 8.31 11.02 -0.08
C LEU A 60 9.50 11.31 0.83
N TYR A 61 10.37 12.23 0.42
CA TYR A 61 11.56 12.62 1.19
C TYR A 61 11.35 13.80 2.11
N GLY A 62 10.12 14.33 2.17
CA GLY A 62 9.78 15.46 3.04
C GLY A 62 10.72 16.65 2.85
N ASP A 63 11.11 17.26 3.96
CA ASP A 63 12.16 18.26 4.01
C ASP A 63 13.53 17.58 3.91
N ILE A 64 14.16 17.71 2.74
CA ILE A 64 15.48 17.13 2.45
C ILE A 64 16.61 17.70 3.32
N THR A 65 16.38 18.81 4.02
CA THR A 65 17.34 19.39 4.98
C THR A 65 17.27 18.69 6.33
N SER A 66 16.12 18.11 6.68
CA SER A 66 15.95 17.27 7.87
C SER A 66 16.52 15.88 7.61
N THR A 67 17.66 15.57 8.21
CA THR A 67 18.37 14.30 7.96
C THR A 67 18.54 13.45 9.22
N GLU A 68 18.54 12.13 9.04
CA GLU A 68 18.87 11.14 10.04
C GLU A 68 20.08 10.32 9.56
N THR A 69 20.94 9.88 10.48
CA THR A 69 22.11 9.06 10.16
C THR A 69 21.79 7.57 10.23
N ILE A 70 22.03 6.86 9.12
CA ILE A 70 22.03 5.39 9.03
C ILE A 70 23.45 4.84 8.96
N VAL A 71 23.61 3.53 9.13
CA VAL A 71 24.89 2.83 8.92
C VAL A 71 24.81 2.00 7.64
N LEU A 72 25.54 2.40 6.60
CA LEU A 72 25.60 1.73 5.30
C LEU A 72 27.02 1.22 5.04
N ASN A 73 27.18 -0.09 4.83
CA ASN A 73 28.50 -0.71 4.65
C ASN A 73 29.49 -0.40 5.79
N GLY A 74 28.97 -0.22 7.02
CA GLY A 74 29.77 0.16 8.19
C GLY A 74 30.04 1.67 8.34
N SER A 75 29.75 2.47 7.31
CA SER A 75 29.93 3.93 7.32
C SER A 75 28.65 4.66 7.72
N LYS A 76 28.78 5.79 8.42
CA LYS A 76 27.65 6.66 8.77
C LYS A 76 27.26 7.51 7.56
N VAL A 77 25.99 7.45 7.17
CA VAL A 77 25.43 8.17 6.02
C VAL A 77 24.19 8.93 6.46
N ALA A 78 24.14 10.25 6.18
CA ALA A 78 22.95 11.05 6.42
C ALA A 78 21.97 10.94 5.24
N ILE A 79 20.71 10.66 5.53
CA ILE A 79 19.60 10.56 4.56
C ILE A 79 18.39 11.37 5.04
N PRO A 80 17.44 11.74 4.17
CA PRO A 80 16.20 12.39 4.61
C PRO A 80 15.48 11.61 5.71
N SER A 81 14.98 12.33 6.71
CA SER A 81 14.40 11.74 7.93
C SER A 81 13.20 10.85 7.60
N ASP A 82 12.33 11.28 6.69
CA ASP A 82 11.18 10.51 6.22
C ASP A 82 11.59 9.17 5.58
N LEU A 83 12.72 9.13 4.86
CA LEU A 83 13.23 7.88 4.30
C LEU A 83 13.81 6.97 5.38
N ALA A 84 14.51 7.52 6.37
CA ALA A 84 15.01 6.75 7.50
C ALA A 84 13.84 6.12 8.28
N GLU A 85 12.78 6.89 8.54
CA GLU A 85 11.55 6.39 9.16
C GLU A 85 10.91 5.29 8.31
N ALA A 86 10.75 5.50 7.00
CA ALA A 86 10.20 4.50 6.10
C ALA A 86 11.00 3.18 6.15
N LEU A 87 12.33 3.25 6.12
CA LEU A 87 13.21 2.07 6.23
C LEU A 87 13.08 1.38 7.59
N ARG A 88 12.90 2.13 8.68
CA ARG A 88 12.67 1.60 10.03
C ARG A 88 11.38 0.80 10.10
N TYR A 89 10.27 1.33 9.58
CA TYR A 89 8.97 0.63 9.53
C TYR A 89 9.00 -0.56 8.57
N VAL A 90 9.62 -0.43 7.39
CA VAL A 90 9.79 -1.57 6.46
C VAL A 90 10.60 -2.68 7.14
N ARG A 91 11.70 -2.35 7.82
CA ARG A 91 12.47 -3.32 8.59
C ARG A 91 11.60 -3.99 9.65
N ASP A 92 10.86 -3.25 10.44
CA ASP A 92 10.04 -3.81 11.51
C ASP A 92 8.93 -4.74 10.98
N VAL A 93 8.18 -4.29 9.98
CA VAL A 93 7.05 -5.05 9.40
C VAL A 93 7.52 -6.34 8.70
N PHE A 94 8.67 -6.31 8.03
CA PHE A 94 9.15 -7.44 7.21
C PHE A 94 10.23 -8.30 7.89
N LEU A 95 10.98 -7.79 8.88
CA LEU A 95 11.99 -8.55 9.66
C LEU A 95 11.63 -8.77 11.13
N GLY A 96 10.69 -8.02 11.71
CA GLY A 96 10.37 -8.05 13.13
C GLY A 96 9.96 -9.44 13.66
N PRO A 97 10.15 -9.70 14.97
CA PRO A 97 9.71 -10.95 15.58
C PRO A 97 8.21 -11.14 15.40
N ARG A 98 7.80 -12.28 14.82
CA ARG A 98 6.38 -12.64 14.81
C ARG A 98 5.96 -12.91 16.26
N CYS A 99 5.08 -12.08 16.82
CA CYS A 99 4.46 -12.38 18.10
C CYS A 99 3.70 -13.72 17.99
N PRO A 100 3.89 -14.69 18.91
CA PRO A 100 3.20 -15.97 18.87
C PRO A 100 1.69 -15.79 18.86
N THR A 101 1.02 -16.57 18.04
CA THR A 101 -0.44 -16.61 17.95
C THR A 101 -1.05 -17.09 19.27
N GLY A 102 -1.39 -16.17 20.16
CA GLY A 102 -2.45 -16.39 21.14
C GLY A 102 -3.76 -16.61 20.40
N HIS A 103 -4.32 -17.81 20.53
CA HIS A 103 -5.73 -18.06 20.32
C HIS A 103 -6.49 -17.30 21.40
N SER A 104 -7.17 -16.23 21.01
CA SER A 104 -8.29 -15.70 21.78
C SER A 104 -9.47 -15.66 20.81
N THR A 105 -10.16 -16.79 20.72
CA THR A 105 -11.61 -16.79 20.48
C THR A 105 -12.22 -15.92 21.57
N SER A 106 -12.44 -14.65 21.26
CA SER A 106 -13.31 -13.77 22.02
C SER A 106 -14.52 -13.53 21.13
N THR A 107 -15.48 -14.44 21.21
CA THR A 107 -16.88 -14.12 21.01
C THR A 107 -17.20 -13.05 22.06
N VAL A 108 -17.36 -11.81 21.62
CA VAL A 108 -17.90 -10.75 22.48
C VAL A 108 -19.35 -10.58 22.05
N ASP A 109 -20.21 -11.31 22.73
CA ASP A 109 -21.61 -10.95 22.86
C ASP A 109 -21.65 -9.65 23.68
N LEU A 110 -22.16 -8.58 23.08
CA LEU A 110 -22.38 -7.29 23.73
C LEU A 110 -23.84 -7.24 24.19
N GLU A 111 -24.12 -7.84 25.35
CA GLU A 111 -25.34 -7.56 26.11
C GLU A 111 -25.08 -6.41 27.10
N THR A 112 -25.74 -5.29 26.81
CA THR A 112 -26.41 -4.35 27.73
C THR A 112 -25.88 -4.21 29.16
N GLU A 113 -25.17 -3.12 29.48
CA GLU A 113 -25.22 -2.52 30.83
C GLU A 113 -25.24 -0.98 30.78
N LYS A 114 -26.06 -0.42 31.68
CA LYS A 114 -26.41 1.01 31.84
C LYS A 114 -25.28 1.83 32.50
N PRO A 115 -25.26 3.17 32.34
CA PRO A 115 -24.15 4.02 32.79
C PRO A 115 -24.22 4.41 34.28
N ILE A 116 -23.05 4.46 34.92
CA ILE A 116 -22.77 5.11 36.23
C ILE A 116 -21.87 6.35 35.96
N PRO A 117 -22.00 7.50 36.66
CA PRO A 117 -21.41 8.77 36.23
C PRO A 117 -20.01 9.11 36.80
N LEU A 118 -19.21 9.75 35.92
CA LEU A 118 -18.15 10.77 36.08
C LEU A 118 -16.99 10.56 37.08
N GLN A 119 -15.78 10.35 36.55
CA GLN A 119 -14.57 11.08 36.99
C GLN A 119 -13.41 10.99 35.99
N GLN A 120 -12.76 12.13 35.74
CA GLN A 120 -11.61 12.28 34.84
C GLN A 120 -10.37 11.54 35.37
N GLN A 121 -9.81 10.62 34.59
CA GLN A 121 -8.47 10.06 34.78
C GLN A 121 -7.66 10.11 33.47
N PRO A 122 -6.34 10.32 33.53
CA PRO A 122 -5.49 10.53 32.36
C PRO A 122 -5.29 9.23 31.55
N SER A 123 -5.17 9.41 30.23
CA SER A 123 -5.11 8.37 29.20
C SER A 123 -4.00 7.32 29.44
N PRO A 124 -4.27 6.01 29.28
CA PRO A 124 -3.24 4.98 29.31
C PRO A 124 -2.40 4.99 28.01
N PRO A 125 -1.15 4.47 28.03
CA PRO A 125 -0.27 4.43 26.86
C PRO A 125 -0.80 3.50 25.75
N PRO A 126 -0.34 3.68 24.49
CA PRO A 126 -0.86 2.95 23.34
C PRO A 126 -0.67 1.43 23.47
N SER A 127 -1.78 0.70 23.32
CA SER A 127 -1.85 -0.76 23.36
C SER A 127 -1.12 -1.44 22.19
N PRO A 128 -0.61 -2.68 22.37
CA PRO A 128 0.25 -3.36 21.40
C PRO A 128 -0.46 -3.79 20.10
N THR A 129 0.38 -3.90 19.07
CA THR A 129 0.15 -4.10 17.63
C THR A 129 -0.79 -5.28 17.28
N LYS A 130 -1.79 -5.00 16.42
CA LYS A 130 -2.69 -6.02 15.85
C LYS A 130 -2.14 -6.59 14.53
N LYS A 131 -2.34 -7.90 14.36
CA LYS A 131 -1.68 -8.78 13.38
C LYS A 131 -1.95 -8.38 11.90
N PRO A 132 -0.99 -8.60 10.99
CA PRO A 132 -1.17 -8.35 9.54
C PRO A 132 -2.20 -9.29 8.88
N PRO A 133 -2.80 -8.90 7.73
CA PRO A 133 -3.93 -9.59 7.10
C PRO A 133 -3.61 -10.99 6.54
N GLY A 134 -4.62 -11.87 6.48
CA GLY A 134 -4.48 -13.30 6.15
C GLY A 134 -4.04 -13.61 4.72
N TRP A 135 -4.37 -12.78 3.73
CA TRP A 135 -3.88 -12.95 2.35
C TRP A 135 -2.37 -12.68 2.27
N LEU A 136 -1.89 -11.67 3.01
CA LEU A 136 -0.46 -11.41 3.19
C LEU A 136 0.19 -12.57 3.94
N ARG A 137 -0.48 -13.18 4.94
CA ARG A 137 0.02 -14.41 5.57
C ARG A 137 0.09 -15.58 4.58
N SER A 138 -0.88 -15.74 3.68
CA SER A 138 -0.89 -16.79 2.66
C SER A 138 0.19 -16.57 1.58
N PHE A 139 0.38 -15.31 1.15
CA PHE A 139 1.46 -14.87 0.28
C PHE A 139 2.83 -15.06 0.96
N LEU A 140 3.00 -14.62 2.21
CA LEU A 140 4.18 -14.86 3.06
C LEU A 140 4.38 -16.35 3.40
N ARG A 141 3.33 -17.18 3.42
CA ARG A 141 3.41 -18.63 3.65
C ARG A 141 3.85 -19.38 2.39
N LYS A 142 3.56 -18.84 1.20
CA LYS A 142 4.15 -19.31 -0.07
C LYS A 142 5.59 -18.81 -0.29
N LEU A 143 6.05 -17.84 0.52
CA LEU A 143 7.41 -17.30 0.53
C LEU A 143 8.34 -18.01 1.54
N VAL A 144 7.86 -19.02 2.27
CA VAL A 144 8.66 -19.81 3.20
C VAL A 144 8.47 -21.28 2.86
N ASP A 145 9.55 -21.92 2.41
CA ASP A 145 9.61 -23.35 2.18
C ASP A 145 9.39 -24.09 3.53
N PRO A 146 8.39 -24.97 3.68
CA PRO A 146 8.10 -25.63 4.96
C PRO A 146 9.21 -26.57 5.47
N GLY A 147 10.29 -26.77 4.70
CA GLY A 147 11.40 -27.66 5.01
C GLY A 147 12.70 -26.99 5.49
N ALA A 148 12.78 -25.66 5.57
CA ALA A 148 14.05 -24.99 5.92
C ALA A 148 14.27 -24.94 7.45
N ASN A 149 15.24 -25.73 7.91
CA ASN A 149 15.78 -25.76 9.27
C ASN A 149 16.02 -24.36 9.87
N ARG A 150 15.78 -24.23 11.17
CA ARG A 150 15.95 -23.01 11.97
C ARG A 150 17.43 -22.58 12.06
N SER A 151 17.97 -21.90 11.04
CA SER A 151 19.20 -21.06 11.18
C SER A 151 19.46 -20.04 10.05
N GLY A 152 18.51 -19.70 9.16
CA GLY A 152 18.79 -18.72 8.11
C GLY A 152 17.56 -18.23 7.36
N LYS A 153 16.87 -17.21 7.88
CA LYS A 153 15.96 -16.43 7.03
C LYS A 153 16.82 -15.64 6.03
N PRO A 154 16.46 -15.61 4.73
CA PRO A 154 17.15 -14.73 3.80
C PRO A 154 17.01 -13.28 4.28
N PRO A 155 18.05 -12.46 4.09
CA PRO A 155 18.02 -11.08 4.56
C PRO A 155 16.99 -10.26 3.77
N LEU A 156 16.40 -9.25 4.41
CA LEU A 156 15.45 -8.36 3.73
C LEU A 156 16.22 -7.42 2.79
N LYS A 157 15.99 -7.59 1.50
CA LYS A 157 16.55 -6.71 0.46
C LYS A 157 15.52 -5.66 0.04
N VAL A 158 15.90 -4.39 0.10
CA VAL A 158 15.06 -3.24 -0.22
C VAL A 158 15.73 -2.38 -1.27
N TRP A 159 15.03 -2.05 -2.35
CA TRP A 159 15.47 -1.09 -3.34
C TRP A 159 14.85 0.28 -3.08
N VAL A 160 15.65 1.34 -3.07
CA VAL A 160 15.19 2.74 -3.01
C VAL A 160 16.09 3.63 -3.86
N ASP A 161 15.51 4.51 -4.67
CA ASP A 161 16.24 5.25 -5.71
C ASP A 161 17.38 6.10 -5.13
N LEU A 162 17.16 6.74 -3.96
CA LEU A 162 18.15 7.62 -3.35
C LEU A 162 19.47 6.92 -3.01
N LEU A 163 19.42 5.64 -2.61
CA LEU A 163 20.58 4.89 -2.14
C LEU A 163 21.08 3.88 -3.17
N CYS A 164 20.20 3.34 -4.01
CA CYS A 164 20.56 2.29 -4.97
C CYS A 164 21.09 2.84 -6.31
N ILE A 165 20.78 4.09 -6.65
CA ILE A 165 21.28 4.75 -7.86
C ILE A 165 22.44 5.67 -7.50
N ASN A 166 23.57 5.52 -8.19
CA ASN A 166 24.72 6.41 -8.02
C ASN A 166 24.48 7.73 -8.77
N ARG A 167 23.91 8.72 -8.08
CA ARG A 167 23.63 10.05 -8.66
C ARG A 167 24.88 10.85 -9.07
N ARG A 168 26.08 10.38 -8.69
CA ARG A 168 27.36 10.98 -9.11
C ARG A 168 27.93 10.36 -10.37
N ASP A 169 27.39 9.23 -10.83
CA ASP A 169 27.67 8.70 -12.16
C ASP A 169 26.71 9.37 -13.16
N PRO A 170 27.21 10.18 -14.11
CA PRO A 170 26.36 10.87 -15.08
C PRO A 170 25.50 9.92 -15.92
N ARG A 171 25.96 8.68 -16.15
CA ARG A 171 25.19 7.68 -16.91
C ARG A 171 24.03 7.16 -16.09
N GLU A 172 24.27 6.81 -14.83
CA GLU A 172 23.20 6.33 -13.94
C GLU A 172 22.15 7.41 -13.69
N GLU A 173 22.55 8.68 -13.57
CA GLU A 173 21.62 9.80 -13.39
C GLU A 173 20.82 10.09 -14.67
N ALA A 174 21.45 10.05 -15.85
CA ALA A 174 20.75 10.20 -17.12
C ALA A 174 19.70 9.09 -17.34
N GLU A 175 20.00 7.86 -16.88
CA GLU A 175 19.12 6.69 -16.98
C GLU A 175 18.25 6.45 -15.74
N ARG A 176 18.20 7.40 -14.79
CA ARG A 176 17.55 7.21 -13.48
C ARG A 176 16.12 6.67 -13.58
N ARG A 177 15.32 7.22 -14.50
CA ARG A 177 13.94 6.75 -14.72
C ARG A 177 13.88 5.32 -15.25
N ALA A 178 14.81 4.94 -16.12
CA ALA A 178 14.90 3.57 -16.62
C ALA A 178 15.34 2.59 -15.52
N HIS A 179 16.24 3.01 -14.62
CA HIS A 179 16.62 2.23 -13.44
C HIS A 179 15.45 2.03 -12.47
N MET A 180 14.71 3.10 -12.15
CA MET A 180 13.49 3.03 -11.33
C MET A 180 12.46 2.06 -11.92
N ALA A 181 12.12 2.23 -13.20
CA ALA A 181 11.16 1.40 -13.90
C ALA A 181 11.54 -0.09 -13.86
N ARG A 182 12.82 -0.40 -14.06
CA ARG A 182 13.35 -1.75 -14.02
C ARG A 182 13.27 -2.34 -12.61
N ALA A 183 13.75 -1.62 -11.61
CA ALA A 183 13.73 -2.08 -10.23
C ALA A 183 12.31 -2.34 -9.72
N TYR A 184 11.35 -1.45 -9.99
CA TYR A 184 9.96 -1.62 -9.55
C TYR A 184 9.25 -2.77 -10.27
N ARG A 185 9.50 -2.98 -11.57
CA ARG A 185 8.92 -4.09 -12.32
C ARG A 185 9.38 -5.45 -11.82
N GLU A 186 10.66 -5.55 -11.48
CA GLU A 186 11.29 -6.80 -11.04
C GLU A 186 11.16 -7.04 -9.53
N ALA A 187 10.88 -6.00 -8.74
CA ALA A 187 10.63 -6.13 -7.31
C ALA A 187 9.44 -7.07 -7.06
N ARG A 188 9.57 -7.90 -6.01
CA ARG A 188 8.50 -8.81 -5.56
C ARG A 188 7.23 -8.07 -5.19
N LEU A 189 7.37 -6.88 -4.60
CA LEU A 189 6.33 -5.90 -4.34
C LEU A 189 6.99 -4.54 -4.18
N VAL A 190 6.23 -3.46 -4.35
CA VAL A 190 6.72 -2.10 -4.05
C VAL A 190 5.82 -1.49 -2.99
N VAL A 191 6.43 -1.03 -1.90
CA VAL A 191 5.76 -0.37 -0.77
C VAL A 191 5.75 1.13 -1.00
N GLY A 192 4.58 1.73 -1.13
CA GLY A 192 4.35 3.16 -0.99
C GLY A 192 4.22 3.53 0.48
N TRP A 193 5.20 4.25 1.03
CA TRP A 193 5.17 4.71 2.42
C TRP A 193 4.29 5.93 2.57
N LEU A 194 3.23 5.80 3.38
CA LEU A 194 2.25 6.86 3.65
C LEU A 194 2.55 7.67 4.92
N GLY A 195 3.61 7.32 5.65
CA GLY A 195 3.95 7.92 6.94
C GLY A 195 3.44 7.13 8.15
N PRO A 196 3.66 7.64 9.37
CA PRO A 196 3.18 7.03 10.60
C PRO A 196 1.65 7.11 10.69
N LYS A 197 1.08 6.29 11.57
CA LYS A 197 -0.34 6.34 11.90
C LYS A 197 -0.69 7.63 12.64
N ASP A 198 -1.85 8.17 12.30
CA ASP A 198 -2.59 9.13 13.12
C ASP A 198 -3.71 8.39 13.89
N PRO A 199 -4.47 9.06 14.77
CA PRO A 199 -5.53 8.43 15.54
C PRO A 199 -6.67 7.80 14.71
N THR A 200 -6.81 8.13 13.41
CA THR A 200 -7.89 7.63 12.55
C THR A 200 -7.42 6.55 11.57
N SER A 201 -6.11 6.33 11.47
CA SER A 201 -5.49 5.43 10.48
C SER A 201 -5.96 3.98 10.59
N ASP A 202 -6.09 3.46 11.81
CA ASP A 202 -6.57 2.08 12.02
C ASP A 202 -8.03 1.90 11.60
N LEU A 203 -8.89 2.88 11.94
CA LEU A 203 -10.28 2.88 11.49
C LEU A 203 -10.38 2.93 9.97
N ALA A 204 -9.56 3.75 9.30
CA ALA A 204 -9.54 3.83 7.84
C ALA A 204 -9.18 2.47 7.21
N ILE A 205 -8.13 1.83 7.72
CA ILE A 205 -7.69 0.51 7.25
C ILE A 205 -8.79 -0.55 7.47
N ASP A 206 -9.46 -0.52 8.62
CA ASP A 206 -10.52 -1.47 8.95
C ASP A 206 -11.74 -1.28 8.05
N ILE A 207 -12.15 -0.04 7.77
CA ILE A 207 -13.22 0.27 6.81
C ILE A 207 -12.85 -0.23 5.41
N ILE A 208 -11.65 0.10 4.91
CA ILE A 208 -11.18 -0.33 3.59
C ILE A 208 -11.22 -1.86 3.47
N ARG A 209 -10.76 -2.58 4.50
CA ARG A 209 -10.75 -4.04 4.52
C ARG A 209 -12.15 -4.63 4.61
N ALA A 210 -13.03 -4.02 5.41
CA ALA A 210 -14.41 -4.49 5.57
C ALA A 210 -15.18 -4.35 4.25
N TRP A 211 -15.08 -3.19 3.60
CA TRP A 211 -15.70 -2.93 2.31
C TRP A 211 -15.16 -3.86 1.23
N ASP A 212 -13.83 -3.97 1.11
CA ASP A 212 -13.19 -4.87 0.14
C ASP A 212 -13.62 -6.34 0.29
N LYS A 213 -13.75 -6.81 1.54
CA LYS A 213 -14.17 -8.18 1.86
C LYS A 213 -15.63 -8.45 1.50
N CYS A 214 -16.51 -7.47 1.65
CA CYS A 214 -17.94 -7.62 1.34
C CYS A 214 -18.24 -7.40 -0.14
N MET A 215 -17.49 -6.51 -0.80
CA MET A 215 -17.69 -6.17 -2.21
C MET A 215 -17.43 -7.39 -3.13
N PRO A 216 -18.24 -7.61 -4.18
CA PRO A 216 -18.03 -8.71 -5.13
C PRO A 216 -16.65 -8.67 -5.77
N ALA A 217 -16.07 -9.84 -6.07
CA ALA A 217 -14.71 -9.92 -6.62
C ALA A 217 -14.58 -9.28 -8.01
N ASN A 218 -15.65 -9.33 -8.81
CA ASN A 218 -15.81 -8.79 -10.15
C ASN A 218 -16.32 -7.34 -10.18
N PHE A 219 -16.46 -6.67 -9.03
CA PHE A 219 -16.98 -5.31 -8.97
C PHE A 219 -16.13 -4.33 -9.82
N GLY A 220 -16.80 -3.67 -10.77
CA GLY A 220 -16.26 -2.73 -11.74
C GLY A 220 -15.60 -3.36 -12.97
N GLU A 221 -15.70 -4.67 -13.16
CA GLU A 221 -15.29 -5.32 -14.40
C GLU A 221 -16.30 -5.04 -15.54
N PRO A 222 -15.87 -5.00 -16.81
CA PRO A 222 -16.77 -4.73 -17.93
C PRO A 222 -17.93 -5.74 -18.01
N GLY A 223 -19.16 -5.26 -18.09
CA GLY A 223 -20.38 -6.10 -18.16
C GLY A 223 -20.92 -6.55 -16.80
N ASP A 224 -20.18 -6.31 -15.71
CA ASP A 224 -20.57 -6.78 -14.38
C ASP A 224 -21.81 -6.04 -13.83
N ARG A 225 -21.92 -4.74 -14.13
CA ARG A 225 -23.07 -3.93 -13.72
C ARG A 225 -24.37 -4.39 -14.35
N GLU A 226 -24.34 -4.75 -15.63
CA GLU A 226 -25.51 -5.25 -16.35
C GLU A 226 -25.92 -6.64 -15.84
N ALA A 227 -24.95 -7.48 -15.47
CA ALA A 227 -25.19 -8.82 -14.94
C ALA A 227 -25.69 -8.82 -13.49
N HIS A 228 -25.21 -7.87 -12.68
CA HIS A 228 -25.45 -7.79 -11.24
C HIS A 228 -25.81 -6.38 -10.79
N PRO A 229 -26.92 -5.78 -11.29
CA PRO A 229 -27.30 -4.39 -10.98
C PRO A 229 -27.50 -4.15 -9.47
N GLU A 230 -27.88 -5.18 -8.71
CA GLU A 230 -28.02 -5.13 -7.25
C GLU A 230 -26.72 -4.78 -6.52
N ASN A 231 -25.55 -5.05 -7.11
CA ASN A 231 -24.25 -4.78 -6.51
C ASN A 231 -23.78 -3.34 -6.72
N TYR A 232 -24.49 -2.54 -7.52
CA TYR A 232 -24.11 -1.18 -7.87
C TYR A 232 -25.12 -0.18 -7.33
N ALA A 233 -24.74 1.09 -7.35
CA ALA A 233 -25.62 2.19 -7.02
C ALA A 233 -26.89 2.19 -7.90
N PRO A 234 -28.07 2.49 -7.32
CA PRO A 234 -28.25 2.97 -5.95
C PRO A 234 -28.38 1.89 -4.86
N ILE A 235 -28.39 0.60 -5.23
CA ILE A 235 -28.75 -0.51 -4.32
C ILE A 235 -27.57 -0.91 -3.45
N LEU A 236 -26.40 -1.20 -4.06
CA LEU A 236 -25.16 -1.61 -3.38
C LEU A 236 -25.34 -2.78 -2.39
N GLN A 237 -26.14 -3.79 -2.70
CA GLN A 237 -26.60 -4.86 -1.78
C GLN A 237 -25.50 -5.45 -0.86
N TRP A 238 -24.28 -5.58 -1.37
CA TRP A 238 -23.12 -6.06 -0.62
C TRP A 238 -22.72 -5.17 0.57
N MET A 239 -23.12 -3.90 0.61
CA MET A 239 -22.85 -2.97 1.71
C MET A 239 -23.65 -3.28 2.98
N GLY A 240 -24.77 -4.01 2.91
CA GLY A 240 -25.64 -4.24 4.07
C GLY A 240 -24.91 -4.66 5.36
N PRO A 241 -24.01 -5.67 5.33
CA PRO A 241 -23.25 -6.10 6.50
C PRO A 241 -22.27 -5.05 7.06
N VAL A 242 -21.91 -4.03 6.28
CA VAL A 242 -20.92 -3.00 6.61
C VAL A 242 -21.48 -1.57 6.57
N ALA A 243 -22.79 -1.41 6.37
CA ALA A 243 -23.44 -0.11 6.25
C ALA A 243 -23.25 0.74 7.52
N HIS A 244 -23.27 0.07 8.69
CA HIS A 244 -23.04 0.68 10.00
C HIS A 244 -21.70 1.42 10.13
N LEU A 245 -20.70 1.08 9.30
CA LEU A 245 -19.42 1.78 9.30
C LEU A 245 -19.54 3.21 8.74
N SER A 246 -20.61 3.51 8.01
CA SER A 246 -20.91 4.83 7.45
C SER A 246 -21.94 5.59 8.27
N ASP A 247 -22.48 5.02 9.35
CA ASP A 247 -23.50 5.67 10.16
C ASP A 247 -23.01 7.01 10.70
N ILE A 248 -23.92 7.99 10.77
CA ILE A 248 -23.68 9.27 11.41
C ILE A 248 -24.04 9.10 12.89
N PRO A 249 -23.06 9.15 13.82
CA PRO A 249 -23.35 9.01 15.25
C PRO A 249 -24.30 10.08 15.75
N GLU A 250 -25.12 9.74 16.75
CA GLU A 250 -26.02 10.68 17.40
C GLU A 250 -25.25 11.88 17.97
N GLY A 251 -25.77 13.08 17.71
CA GLY A 251 -25.17 14.35 18.14
C GLY A 251 -24.14 14.95 17.19
N ILE A 252 -23.75 14.25 16.12
CA ILE A 252 -22.91 14.84 15.06
C ILE A 252 -23.80 15.50 14.02
N THR A 253 -23.74 16.83 13.93
CA THR A 253 -24.48 17.61 12.92
C THR A 253 -23.61 18.02 11.73
N ASP A 254 -22.29 18.07 11.91
CA ASP A 254 -21.34 18.34 10.83
C ASP A 254 -20.86 17.00 10.24
N PRO A 255 -21.19 16.68 8.97
CA PRO A 255 -20.78 15.43 8.34
C PRO A 255 -19.25 15.28 8.24
N THR A 256 -18.50 16.39 8.30
CA THR A 256 -17.03 16.34 8.30
C THR A 256 -16.44 15.85 9.62
N GLU A 257 -17.24 15.84 10.69
CA GLU A 257 -16.84 15.32 12.00
C GLU A 257 -17.15 13.84 12.19
N VAL A 258 -17.82 13.20 11.22
CA VAL A 258 -18.14 11.77 11.28
C VAL A 258 -16.84 10.94 11.29
N PRO A 259 -16.63 10.03 12.26
CA PRO A 259 -15.36 9.32 12.42
C PRO A 259 -14.90 8.54 11.18
N SER A 260 -15.83 7.85 10.51
CA SER A 260 -15.52 7.07 9.30
C SER A 260 -15.12 7.96 8.13
N TYR A 261 -15.80 9.09 7.97
CA TYR A 261 -15.40 10.11 7.00
C TYR A 261 -14.00 10.66 7.31
N LYS A 262 -13.74 11.10 8.55
CA LYS A 262 -12.40 11.62 8.94
C LYS A 262 -11.30 10.59 8.71
N ALA A 263 -11.57 9.32 8.95
CA ALA A 263 -10.62 8.24 8.74
C ALA A 263 -10.29 8.03 7.25
N ILE A 264 -11.30 7.83 6.40
CA ILE A 264 -11.09 7.62 4.96
C ILE A 264 -10.53 8.88 4.29
N SER A 265 -11.08 10.05 4.62
CA SER A 265 -10.60 11.34 4.13
C SER A 265 -9.15 11.57 4.54
N GLY A 266 -8.80 11.39 5.82
CA GLY A 266 -7.43 11.53 6.32
C GLY A 266 -6.45 10.58 5.63
N PHE A 267 -6.85 9.33 5.36
CA PHE A 267 -6.04 8.35 4.64
C PHE A 267 -5.81 8.75 3.17
N LEU A 268 -6.86 9.08 2.42
CA LEU A 268 -6.77 9.43 1.00
C LEU A 268 -6.15 10.81 0.75
N ASN A 269 -6.20 11.71 1.74
CA ASN A 269 -5.58 13.03 1.69
C ASN A 269 -4.09 13.05 2.05
N ARG A 270 -3.49 11.89 2.38
CA ARG A 270 -2.05 11.84 2.69
C ARG A 270 -1.22 12.38 1.53
N PRO A 271 -0.14 13.14 1.78
CA PRO A 271 0.65 13.80 0.75
C PRO A 271 1.12 12.86 -0.38
N TYR A 272 1.35 11.59 -0.06
CA TYR A 272 1.71 10.56 -1.03
C TYR A 272 0.69 10.44 -2.17
N PHE A 273 -0.60 10.39 -1.86
CA PHE A 273 -1.66 10.26 -2.87
C PHE A 273 -1.89 11.52 -3.70
N ARG A 274 -1.40 12.67 -3.24
CA ARG A 274 -1.47 13.95 -3.96
C ARG A 274 -0.30 14.15 -4.93
N ASN A 275 0.71 13.28 -4.90
CA ASN A 275 1.86 13.34 -5.79
C ASN A 275 1.64 12.41 -7.00
N THR A 276 1.25 12.95 -8.15
CA THR A 276 0.97 12.13 -9.34
C THR A 276 2.21 11.40 -9.85
N TRP A 277 3.39 12.01 -9.76
CA TRP A 277 4.65 11.42 -10.22
C TRP A 277 5.02 10.15 -9.44
N ILE A 278 4.89 10.18 -8.11
CA ILE A 278 5.19 9.00 -7.28
C ILE A 278 4.18 7.86 -7.54
N LEU A 279 2.92 8.20 -7.82
CA LEU A 279 1.87 7.24 -8.17
C LEU A 279 2.10 6.63 -9.55
N ASP A 280 2.49 7.42 -10.54
CA ASP A 280 2.85 6.92 -11.87
C ASP A 280 4.08 5.99 -11.79
N ASP A 281 5.04 6.29 -10.91
CA ASP A 281 6.21 5.45 -10.71
C ASP A 281 5.82 4.12 -10.04
N ILE A 282 5.16 4.16 -8.89
CA ILE A 282 4.75 2.93 -8.18
C ILE A 282 3.75 2.10 -8.99
N ALA A 283 3.00 2.72 -9.91
CA ALA A 283 2.11 2.00 -10.81
C ALA A 283 2.85 0.99 -11.66
N MET A 284 4.17 1.14 -11.93
CA MET A 284 5.03 0.18 -12.64
C MET A 284 5.33 -1.11 -11.86
N ALA A 285 5.08 -1.14 -10.56
CA ALA A 285 5.28 -2.31 -9.70
C ALA A 285 4.33 -3.46 -10.04
N ARG A 286 4.82 -4.71 -10.05
CA ARG A 286 3.94 -5.88 -10.23
C ARG A 286 2.89 -5.99 -9.13
N PHE A 287 3.30 -5.72 -7.89
CA PHE A 287 2.44 -5.73 -6.71
C PHE A 287 2.64 -4.45 -5.90
N PRO A 288 1.97 -3.34 -6.26
CA PRO A 288 2.00 -2.11 -5.49
C PRO A 288 1.19 -2.26 -4.20
N THR A 289 1.72 -1.77 -3.08
CA THR A 289 1.03 -1.77 -1.80
C THR A 289 1.32 -0.48 -1.07
N PHE A 290 0.41 -0.02 -0.23
CA PHE A 290 0.57 1.17 0.59
C PHE A 290 0.72 0.78 2.06
N MET A 291 1.63 1.44 2.77
CA MET A 291 1.91 1.17 4.17
C MET A 291 1.80 2.46 5.00
N VAL A 292 1.01 2.43 6.08
CA VAL A 292 0.87 3.50 7.07
C VAL A 292 1.18 2.95 8.46
N GLY A 293 2.27 3.40 9.07
CA GLY A 293 2.86 2.71 10.22
C GLY A 293 3.14 1.24 9.91
N ASP A 294 2.53 0.32 10.66
CA ASP A 294 2.57 -1.13 10.42
C ASP A 294 1.39 -1.66 9.59
N GLY A 295 0.43 -0.79 9.23
CA GLY A 295 -0.75 -1.13 8.48
C GLY A 295 -0.49 -1.18 6.98
N ILE A 296 -0.89 -2.28 6.33
CA ILE A 296 -0.75 -2.47 4.88
C ILE A 296 -2.14 -2.52 4.22
N VAL A 297 -2.27 -1.80 3.10
CA VAL A 297 -3.42 -1.79 2.19
C VAL A 297 -2.92 -2.03 0.76
N SER A 298 -3.56 -2.93 0.01
CA SER A 298 -3.16 -3.20 -1.38
C SER A 298 -3.71 -2.13 -2.33
N TRP A 299 -3.05 -1.93 -3.47
CA TRP A 299 -3.56 -1.01 -4.49
C TRP A 299 -4.97 -1.39 -5.00
N MET A 300 -5.30 -2.68 -5.02
CA MET A 300 -6.61 -3.17 -5.45
C MET A 300 -7.72 -2.74 -4.49
N GLN A 301 -7.42 -2.74 -3.18
CA GLN A 301 -8.35 -2.25 -2.16
C GLN A 301 -8.62 -0.76 -2.34
N ILE A 302 -7.58 0.02 -2.64
CA ILE A 302 -7.74 1.45 -2.94
C ILE A 302 -8.53 1.65 -4.24
N LEU A 303 -8.24 0.90 -5.31
CA LEU A 303 -9.01 0.98 -6.56
C LEU A 303 -10.50 0.67 -6.34
N ARG A 304 -10.80 -0.38 -5.59
CA ARG A 304 -12.18 -0.80 -5.27
C ARG A 304 -12.90 0.25 -4.44
N LEU A 305 -12.23 0.84 -3.44
CA LEU A 305 -12.73 2.01 -2.70
C LEU A 305 -13.03 3.20 -3.63
N ASN A 306 -12.13 3.51 -4.56
CA ASN A 306 -12.32 4.59 -5.53
C ASN A 306 -13.55 4.34 -6.41
N ARG A 307 -13.70 3.13 -6.96
CA ARG A 307 -14.83 2.76 -7.81
C ARG A 307 -16.17 2.88 -7.08
N VAL A 308 -16.28 2.39 -5.85
CA VAL A 308 -17.53 2.52 -5.09
C VAL A 308 -17.81 3.98 -4.71
N ASN A 309 -16.79 4.75 -4.35
CA ASN A 309 -16.98 6.18 -4.03
C ASN A 309 -17.48 6.96 -5.26
N GLU A 310 -16.95 6.68 -6.44
CA GLU A 310 -17.41 7.26 -7.71
C GLU A 310 -18.86 6.85 -8.01
N ASP A 311 -19.18 5.55 -7.90
CA ASP A 311 -20.54 5.03 -8.14
C ASP A 311 -21.58 5.64 -7.19
N ILE A 312 -21.26 5.76 -5.89
CA ILE A 312 -22.11 6.42 -4.89
C ILE A 312 -22.32 7.90 -5.23
N LYS A 313 -21.25 8.59 -5.64
CA LYS A 313 -21.29 10.03 -5.92
C LYS A 313 -22.13 10.34 -7.16
N ASP A 314 -21.99 9.53 -8.20
CA ASP A 314 -22.64 9.76 -9.50
C ASP A 314 -24.10 9.28 -9.52
N HIS A 315 -24.42 8.21 -8.79
CA HIS A 315 -25.72 7.54 -8.87
C HIS A 315 -26.49 7.49 -7.54
N GLY A 316 -25.90 7.96 -6.44
CA GLY A 316 -26.47 7.86 -5.11
C GLY A 316 -26.33 6.46 -4.50
N ALA A 317 -26.84 6.27 -3.28
CA ALA A 317 -26.73 5.00 -2.58
C ALA A 317 -27.73 4.92 -1.43
N GLU A 318 -28.72 4.04 -1.53
CA GLU A 318 -29.76 3.87 -0.50
C GLU A 318 -29.15 3.47 0.85
N MET A 319 -28.08 2.68 0.83
CA MET A 319 -27.36 2.21 2.02
C MET A 319 -26.21 3.12 2.48
N PHE A 320 -26.11 4.36 1.96
CA PHE A 320 -25.07 5.32 2.36
C PHE A 320 -25.67 6.70 2.64
N PRO A 321 -25.34 7.33 3.79
CA PRO A 321 -25.92 8.62 4.18
C PRO A 321 -25.72 9.69 3.10
N SER A 322 -26.81 10.37 2.73
CA SER A 322 -26.80 11.41 1.71
C SER A 322 -25.87 12.57 2.06
N GLU A 323 -25.70 12.85 3.34
CA GLU A 323 -24.89 13.92 3.92
C GLU A 323 -23.39 13.70 3.66
N LEU A 324 -22.95 12.45 3.58
CA LEU A 324 -21.55 12.09 3.36
C LEU A 324 -21.17 12.04 1.86
N ARG A 325 -22.15 11.86 0.96
CA ARG A 325 -21.89 11.68 -0.48
C ARG A 325 -21.08 12.83 -1.11
N PRO A 326 -21.39 14.12 -0.84
CA PRO A 326 -20.64 15.23 -1.42
C PRO A 326 -19.18 15.28 -0.95
N LEU A 327 -18.89 14.64 0.19
CA LEU A 327 -17.58 14.64 0.82
C LEU A 327 -16.69 13.47 0.39
N LEU A 328 -17.21 12.50 -0.38
CA LEU A 328 -16.45 11.34 -0.81
C LEU A 328 -15.20 11.76 -1.60
N GLU A 329 -14.04 11.41 -1.04
CA GLU A 329 -12.71 11.60 -1.62
C GLU A 329 -12.30 10.38 -2.45
N TYR A 330 -11.44 10.62 -3.42
CA TYR A 330 -10.85 9.60 -4.28
C TYR A 330 -9.43 9.99 -4.66
N MET A 331 -8.62 8.99 -5.01
CA MET A 331 -7.35 9.22 -5.67
C MET A 331 -7.57 9.98 -6.98
N PRO A 332 -6.60 10.79 -7.43
CA PRO A 332 -6.69 11.44 -8.74
C PRO A 332 -7.00 10.43 -9.85
N LEU A 333 -8.04 10.69 -10.65
CA LEU A 333 -8.49 9.78 -11.72
C LEU A 333 -7.36 9.42 -12.71
N GLY A 334 -6.46 10.37 -12.97
CA GLY A 334 -5.27 10.13 -13.80
C GLY A 334 -4.39 9.01 -13.25
N SER A 335 -4.16 8.99 -11.92
CA SER A 335 -3.37 7.94 -11.26
C SER A 335 -4.10 6.61 -11.29
N VAL A 336 -5.42 6.59 -11.02
CA VAL A 336 -6.24 5.36 -11.15
C VAL A 336 -6.11 4.77 -12.55
N TYR A 337 -6.22 5.60 -13.58
CA TYR A 337 -6.02 5.19 -14.98
C TYR A 337 -4.62 4.63 -15.22
N THR A 338 -3.56 5.26 -14.68
CA THR A 338 -2.20 4.74 -14.80
C THR A 338 -2.06 3.34 -14.19
N PHE A 339 -2.60 3.11 -12.98
CA PHE A 339 -2.59 1.78 -12.34
C PHE A 339 -3.31 0.73 -13.19
N LEU A 340 -4.52 1.04 -13.68
CA LEU A 340 -5.31 0.12 -14.51
C LEU A 340 -4.60 -0.20 -15.83
N LYS A 341 -4.15 0.83 -16.55
CA LYS A 341 -3.43 0.68 -17.82
C LYS A 341 -2.19 -0.21 -17.66
N GLU A 342 -1.44 0.01 -16.59
CA GLU A 342 -0.21 -0.74 -16.35
C GLU A 342 -0.51 -2.17 -15.87
N PHE A 343 -1.59 -2.39 -15.11
CA PHE A 343 -2.09 -3.72 -14.78
C PHE A 343 -2.50 -4.52 -16.04
N ASP A 344 -3.29 -3.92 -16.93
CA ASP A 344 -3.70 -4.53 -18.20
C ASP A 344 -2.50 -4.87 -19.09
N ARG A 345 -1.51 -3.96 -19.14
CA ARG A 345 -0.27 -4.17 -19.88
C ARG A 345 0.46 -5.43 -19.38
N ARG A 346 0.50 -5.67 -18.06
CA ARG A 346 1.11 -6.88 -17.49
C ARG A 346 0.33 -8.14 -17.81
N GLN A 347 -0.99 -8.13 -17.67
CA GLN A 347 -1.84 -9.29 -17.99
C GLN A 347 -1.63 -9.76 -19.45
N LYS A 348 -1.45 -8.80 -20.37
CA LYS A 348 -1.13 -9.09 -21.78
C LYS A 348 0.26 -9.72 -21.96
N LEU A 349 1.27 -9.26 -21.21
CA LEU A 349 2.64 -9.80 -21.29
C LEU A 349 2.79 -11.17 -20.61
N GLU A 350 2.10 -11.42 -19.50
CA GLU A 350 2.08 -12.71 -18.81
C GLU A 350 1.20 -13.76 -19.53
N GLY A 351 0.59 -13.36 -20.66
CA GLY A 351 -0.13 -14.24 -21.57
C GLY A 351 -1.39 -14.84 -20.96
N HIS A 352 -2.37 -14.02 -20.53
CA HIS A 352 -3.66 -14.47 -19.97
C HIS A 352 -3.56 -15.70 -19.04
N ARG A 353 -2.45 -15.84 -18.29
CA ARG A 353 -2.50 -16.68 -17.10
C ARG A 353 -3.46 -15.95 -16.18
N PRO A 354 -4.60 -16.55 -15.80
CA PRO A 354 -5.46 -15.93 -14.82
C PRO A 354 -4.56 -15.56 -13.64
N ALA A 355 -4.66 -14.31 -13.18
CA ALA A 355 -4.11 -13.92 -11.88
C ALA A 355 -4.39 -15.07 -10.91
N PRO A 356 -3.44 -15.51 -10.05
CA PRO A 356 -3.66 -16.64 -9.16
C PRO A 356 -5.02 -16.45 -8.50
N SER A 357 -5.96 -17.30 -8.90
CA SER A 357 -7.36 -17.08 -8.59
C SER A 357 -7.49 -17.08 -7.08
N TYR A 358 -7.91 -15.95 -6.54
CA TYR A 358 -8.36 -15.88 -5.16
C TYR A 358 -9.78 -16.45 -5.04
N THR A 359 -10.14 -17.46 -5.83
CA THR A 359 -11.41 -18.19 -5.64
C THR A 359 -11.37 -19.57 -6.29
N SER A 360 -12.09 -20.46 -5.62
CA SER A 360 -12.51 -21.78 -6.07
C SER A 360 -13.21 -21.73 -7.43
N ARG A 361 -12.78 -22.66 -8.30
CA ARG A 361 -13.31 -23.09 -9.59
C ARG A 361 -14.79 -22.77 -9.90
N THR A 362 -15.02 -22.18 -11.08
CA THR A 362 -15.88 -22.72 -12.17
C THR A 362 -15.54 -22.02 -13.52
N PRO A 363 -15.90 -22.59 -14.70
CA PRO A 363 -15.09 -22.50 -15.90
C PRO A 363 -15.45 -21.37 -16.88
N ALA A 364 -14.50 -21.13 -17.78
CA ALA A 364 -14.42 -20.08 -18.78
C ALA A 364 -15.65 -19.88 -19.68
N SER A 365 -15.91 -18.62 -20.01
CA SER A 365 -16.35 -18.24 -21.36
C SER A 365 -15.46 -17.10 -21.86
N SER A 366 -14.85 -17.32 -23.02
CA SER A 366 -14.07 -16.32 -23.75
C SER A 366 -15.03 -15.42 -24.52
N ILE A 367 -14.95 -14.10 -24.37
CA ILE A 367 -15.55 -13.17 -25.32
C ILE A 367 -14.52 -12.10 -25.71
N ARG A 368 -14.43 -11.92 -27.03
CA ARG A 368 -13.55 -11.04 -27.78
C ARG A 368 -13.59 -9.60 -27.25
N SER A 369 -12.41 -9.02 -27.12
CA SER A 369 -12.18 -7.59 -27.00
C SER A 369 -12.62 -6.85 -28.27
N SER A 370 -13.58 -5.94 -28.16
CA SER A 370 -13.75 -4.85 -29.12
C SER A 370 -14.41 -3.62 -28.48
N VAL A 371 -13.62 -2.54 -28.41
CA VAL A 371 -14.00 -1.15 -28.71
C VAL A 371 -14.58 -0.25 -27.59
N SER A 372 -13.81 0.82 -27.35
CA SER A 372 -14.15 2.21 -26.95
C SER A 372 -14.73 2.54 -25.58
N MET A 373 -13.89 3.18 -24.75
CA MET A 373 -14.30 4.28 -23.85
C MET A 373 -13.63 5.58 -24.27
N THR A 374 -13.88 6.01 -25.51
CA THR A 374 -13.60 7.37 -25.98
C THR A 374 -14.91 7.99 -26.47
N ALA A 375 -15.83 8.28 -25.56
CA ALA A 375 -17.07 8.96 -25.89
C ALA A 375 -17.65 9.70 -24.67
N LEU A 376 -16.93 10.69 -24.14
CA LEU A 376 -17.51 11.67 -23.19
C LEU A 376 -16.83 13.06 -23.26
N LYS A 377 -16.22 13.41 -24.41
CA LYS A 377 -15.79 14.77 -24.73
C LYS A 377 -16.23 15.17 -26.13
N ALA A 378 -17.54 15.32 -26.33
CA ALA A 378 -18.11 16.13 -27.42
C ALA A 378 -19.64 16.20 -27.27
N LYS A 379 -20.14 17.03 -26.34
CA LYS A 379 -21.45 17.70 -26.44
C LYS A 379 -21.60 18.74 -25.34
N GLN A 380 -20.94 19.88 -25.55
CA GLN A 380 -21.40 21.19 -25.08
C GLN A 380 -20.76 22.22 -26.02
N ARG A 381 -21.50 22.54 -27.07
CA ARG A 381 -21.50 23.84 -27.72
C ARG A 381 -22.94 24.31 -27.73
#